data_AF-A0A7W9UXN9-F1
#
_entry.id   AF-A0A7W9UXN9-F1
#
_cell.length_a   1.000
_cell.length_b   1.000
_cell.length_c   1.000
_cell.angle_alpha   90.00
_cell.angle_beta   90.00
_cell.angle_gamma   90.00
#
_symmetry.space_group_name_H-M   'P 1'
#
loop_
_entity.id
_entity.type
_entity.pdbx_description
1 polymer ?
#
loop_
_entity_poly.entity_id
_entity_poly.type
_entity_poly.pdbx_seq_one_letter_code
_entity_poly.pdbx_strand_id
1 'polypeptide(L)'
;MITSKPIARWGWAREEEPADPIDACARAQMFLLGSLREKKMAVGESRLNFSVMERGSSNSSLFDEHFPIDLAGDLDAQRHRITEEVRGRLRPGMVGMIDTSMYCAGYRMTPMGAKLDDQMFYLGAIVASGYVAVYLQTYSDAWLSHDLRGRKQDDIYALNHQRLTDVLNSVALEMGDETDPDGPTYYAIPTATGADVHLEADGTVSDMWQEGHFIEE
;
A
#
# COMPACT_ATOMS: atom_id res chain seq x y z
N MET A 1 -3.61 15.86 5.00
CA MET A 1 -4.87 15.41 5.61
C MET A 1 -5.00 13.91 5.35
N ILE A 2 -5.70 13.16 6.20
CA ILE A 2 -5.99 11.73 5.97
C ILE A 2 -7.49 11.53 5.74
N THR A 3 -7.87 10.78 4.72
CA THR A 3 -9.27 10.43 4.40
C THR A 3 -9.63 9.02 4.87
N SER A 4 -10.92 8.74 4.99
CA SER A 4 -11.43 7.37 5.23
C SER A 4 -11.49 6.52 3.95
N LYS A 5 -11.54 7.17 2.79
CA LYS A 5 -11.52 6.55 1.45
C LYS A 5 -10.15 6.79 0.79
N PRO A 6 -9.63 5.84 0.00
CA PRO A 6 -8.32 6.01 -0.63
C PRO A 6 -8.34 7.17 -1.64
N ILE A 7 -7.27 7.97 -1.63
CA ILE A 7 -7.04 9.05 -2.58
C ILE A 7 -6.54 8.50 -3.92
N ALA A 8 -5.64 7.52 -3.88
CA ALA A 8 -5.08 6.89 -5.06
C ALA A 8 -4.67 5.45 -4.76
N ARG A 9 -4.66 4.63 -5.81
CA ARG A 9 -4.26 3.23 -5.78
C ARG A 9 -3.38 2.90 -6.98
N TRP A 10 -2.40 2.03 -6.74
CA TRP A 10 -1.54 1.44 -7.76
C TRP A 10 -1.47 -0.08 -7.57
N GLY A 11 -1.32 -0.79 -8.67
CA GLY A 11 -1.13 -2.24 -8.72
C GLY A 11 0.06 -2.62 -9.59
N TRP A 12 0.59 -3.82 -9.31
CA TRP A 12 1.60 -4.49 -10.12
C TRP A 12 1.32 -5.99 -10.06
N ALA A 13 1.50 -6.69 -11.17
CA ALA A 13 1.34 -8.13 -11.22
C ALA A 13 2.37 -8.77 -12.15
N ARG A 14 2.92 -9.90 -11.73
CA ARG A 14 3.79 -10.71 -12.59
C ARG A 14 3.30 -12.13 -12.67
N GLU A 15 3.35 -12.68 -13.87
CA GLU A 15 3.11 -14.11 -14.10
C GLU A 15 4.28 -14.90 -13.51
N GLU A 16 4.01 -15.62 -12.44
CA GLU A 16 4.98 -16.44 -11.73
C GLU A 16 4.22 -17.57 -11.03
N GLU A 17 4.68 -18.80 -11.20
CA GLU A 17 4.24 -19.92 -10.38
C GLU A 17 5.32 -20.23 -9.33
N PRO A 18 5.26 -19.58 -8.15
CA PRO A 18 6.32 -19.72 -7.16
C PRO A 18 6.34 -21.14 -6.60
N ALA A 19 7.55 -21.71 -6.48
CA ALA A 19 7.74 -23.00 -5.81
C ALA A 19 7.27 -22.98 -4.36
N ASP A 20 7.37 -21.81 -3.71
CA ASP A 20 6.82 -21.55 -2.38
C ASP A 20 5.92 -20.31 -2.40
N PRO A 21 4.59 -20.48 -2.47
CA PRO A 21 3.68 -19.35 -2.56
C PRO A 21 3.59 -18.54 -1.25
N ILE A 22 3.83 -19.17 -0.09
CA ILE A 22 3.80 -18.48 1.21
C ILE A 22 5.00 -17.53 1.31
N ASP A 23 6.21 -18.02 1.00
CA ASP A 23 7.40 -17.17 0.99
C ASP A 23 7.30 -16.08 -0.09
N ALA A 24 6.81 -16.42 -1.28
CA ALA A 24 6.65 -15.44 -2.36
C ALA A 24 5.72 -14.29 -1.96
N CYS A 25 4.59 -14.60 -1.30
CA CYS A 25 3.66 -13.59 -0.80
C CYS A 25 4.32 -12.73 0.29
N ALA A 26 4.94 -13.35 1.28
CA ALA A 26 5.63 -12.65 2.36
C ALA A 26 6.79 -11.78 1.84
N ARG A 27 7.55 -12.26 0.86
CA ARG A 27 8.64 -11.52 0.21
C ARG A 27 8.13 -10.28 -0.51
N ALA A 28 7.08 -10.42 -1.33
CA ALA A 28 6.48 -9.30 -2.06
C ALA A 28 5.95 -8.22 -1.10
N GLN A 29 5.26 -8.65 -0.03
CA GLN A 29 4.78 -7.75 1.02
C GLN A 29 5.92 -7.01 1.73
N MET A 30 6.97 -7.71 2.15
CA MET A 30 8.10 -7.11 2.88
C MET A 30 8.94 -6.20 1.99
N PHE A 31 9.02 -6.49 0.69
CA PHE A 31 9.65 -5.59 -0.27
C PHE A 31 8.90 -4.26 -0.35
N LEU A 32 7.58 -4.30 -0.59
CA LEU A 32 6.74 -3.09 -0.68
C LEU A 32 6.84 -2.24 0.61
N LEU A 33 6.81 -2.91 1.76
CA LEU A 33 6.99 -2.28 3.06
C LEU A 33 8.39 -1.67 3.23
N GLY A 34 9.42 -2.37 2.75
CA GLY A 34 10.81 -1.91 2.72
C GLY A 34 10.99 -0.64 1.90
N SER A 35 10.43 -0.59 0.68
CA SER A 35 10.48 0.60 -0.18
C SER A 35 9.83 1.83 0.48
N LEU A 36 8.68 1.65 1.13
CA LEU A 36 8.05 2.72 1.90
C LEU A 36 8.91 3.14 3.10
N ARG A 37 9.46 2.18 3.84
CA ARG A 37 10.31 2.43 5.02
C ARG A 37 11.54 3.26 4.67
N GLU A 38 12.23 2.94 3.57
CA GLU A 38 13.43 3.67 3.12
C GLU A 38 13.16 5.16 2.91
N LYS A 39 11.95 5.49 2.45
CA LYS A 39 11.50 6.87 2.27
C LYS A 39 10.81 7.44 3.49
N LYS A 40 10.81 6.76 4.64
CA LYS A 40 10.11 7.14 5.89
C LYS A 40 8.58 7.24 5.73
N MET A 41 8.02 6.48 4.79
CA MET A 41 6.58 6.41 4.49
C MET A 41 5.88 5.20 5.14
N ALA A 42 6.66 4.33 5.78
CA ALA A 42 6.18 3.32 6.73
C ALA A 42 7.10 3.37 7.96
N VAL A 43 6.55 3.65 9.15
CA VAL A 43 7.30 3.74 10.42
C VAL A 43 6.55 3.15 11.61
N GLY A 44 7.28 2.79 12.66
CA GLY A 44 6.73 2.26 13.91
C GLY A 44 6.39 0.77 13.84
N GLU A 45 5.39 0.38 14.61
CA GLU A 45 4.83 -0.97 14.58
C GLU A 45 3.60 -1.01 13.69
N SER A 46 3.38 -2.12 13.01
CA SER A 46 2.17 -2.32 12.20
C SER A 46 1.71 -3.78 12.27
N ARG A 47 0.47 -4.03 11.89
CA ARG A 47 -0.14 -5.37 11.94
C ARG A 47 -0.36 -5.88 10.53
N LEU A 48 0.35 -6.94 10.19
CA LEU A 48 0.19 -7.66 8.94
C LEU A 48 -0.91 -8.70 9.10
N ASN A 49 -2.00 -8.57 8.36
CA ASN A 49 -2.94 -9.66 8.14
C ASN A 49 -2.35 -10.63 7.12
N PHE A 50 -2.44 -11.94 7.40
CA PHE A 50 -1.98 -12.99 6.51
C PHE A 50 -3.05 -14.07 6.42
N SER A 51 -3.61 -14.24 5.23
CA SER A 51 -4.70 -15.15 4.97
C SER A 51 -4.34 -16.15 3.88
N VAL A 52 -4.65 -17.42 4.10
CA VAL A 52 -4.50 -18.49 3.12
C VAL A 52 -5.88 -19.10 2.91
N MET A 53 -6.36 -19.04 1.67
CA MET A 53 -7.67 -19.54 1.27
C MET A 53 -7.54 -20.90 0.58
N GLU A 54 -8.52 -21.77 0.83
CA GLU A 54 -8.59 -23.09 0.20
C GLU A 54 -9.03 -22.99 -1.27
N ARG A 55 -8.40 -23.80 -2.12
CA ARG A 55 -8.70 -23.85 -3.55
C ARG A 55 -10.14 -24.29 -3.79
N GLY A 56 -10.88 -23.48 -4.55
CA GLY A 56 -12.27 -23.78 -4.94
C GLY A 56 -13.31 -23.50 -3.85
N SER A 57 -12.91 -22.95 -2.70
CA SER A 57 -13.83 -22.57 -1.62
C SER A 57 -13.49 -21.19 -1.06
N SER A 58 -14.23 -20.16 -1.51
CA SER A 58 -14.01 -18.78 -1.07
C SER A 58 -14.37 -18.52 0.40
N ASN A 59 -15.05 -19.46 1.07
CA ASN A 59 -15.45 -19.34 2.47
C ASN A 59 -14.63 -20.26 3.41
N SER A 60 -13.64 -20.98 2.87
CA SER A 60 -12.77 -21.85 3.64
C SER A 60 -11.38 -21.25 3.66
N SER A 61 -10.99 -20.72 4.81
CA SER A 61 -9.60 -20.34 5.08
C SER A 61 -8.83 -21.56 5.57
N LEU A 62 -7.57 -21.72 5.18
CA LEU A 62 -6.63 -22.67 5.76
C LEU A 62 -5.79 -22.02 6.89
N PHE A 63 -5.64 -20.70 6.84
CA PHE A 63 -4.94 -19.86 7.83
C PHE A 63 -5.46 -18.41 7.73
N ASP A 64 -5.61 -17.71 8.85
CA ASP A 64 -6.03 -16.30 8.87
C ASP A 64 -5.66 -15.65 10.21
N GLU A 65 -4.50 -14.99 10.25
CA GLU A 65 -3.96 -14.39 11.48
C GLU A 65 -3.21 -13.08 11.23
N HIS A 66 -2.92 -12.38 12.34
CA HIS A 66 -2.19 -11.12 12.32
C HIS A 66 -0.80 -11.27 12.94
N PHE A 67 0.20 -10.71 12.27
CA PHE A 67 1.57 -10.66 12.75
C PHE A 67 1.98 -9.23 13.11
N PRO A 68 2.60 -8.99 14.27
CA PRO A 68 3.25 -7.71 14.54
C PRO A 68 4.50 -7.58 13.68
N ILE A 69 4.64 -6.44 13.01
CA ILE A 69 5.80 -6.06 12.22
C ILE A 69 6.47 -4.86 12.88
N ASP A 70 7.73 -5.03 13.25
CA ASP A 70 8.59 -3.94 13.69
C ASP A 70 9.34 -3.36 12.48
N LEU A 71 9.01 -2.14 12.09
CA LEU A 71 9.64 -1.50 10.92
C LEU A 71 11.07 -1.07 11.18
N ALA A 72 11.48 -0.91 12.45
CA ALA A 72 12.87 -0.64 12.81
C ALA A 72 13.75 -1.91 12.73
N GLY A 73 13.12 -3.09 12.76
CA GLY A 73 13.79 -4.38 12.73
C GLY A 73 14.22 -4.86 11.33
N ASP A 74 14.79 -6.06 11.33
CA ASP A 74 15.16 -6.78 10.11
C ASP A 74 13.93 -7.41 9.45
N LEU A 75 13.45 -6.83 8.35
CA LEU A 75 12.27 -7.33 7.64
C LEU A 75 12.47 -8.73 7.05
N ASP A 76 13.71 -9.12 6.72
CA ASP A 76 14.01 -10.44 6.18
C ASP A 76 13.92 -11.53 7.25
N ALA A 77 14.44 -11.24 8.44
CA ALA A 77 14.27 -12.14 9.59
C ALA A 77 12.79 -12.28 9.99
N GLN A 78 12.02 -11.18 9.92
CA GLN A 78 10.58 -11.21 10.19
C GLN A 78 9.81 -12.00 9.13
N ARG A 79 10.15 -11.83 7.85
CA ARG A 79 9.62 -12.64 6.74
C ARG A 79 9.79 -14.13 7.02
N HIS A 80 11.03 -14.57 7.27
CA HIS A 80 11.33 -15.98 7.52
C HIS A 80 10.50 -16.54 8.69
N ARG A 81 10.42 -15.80 9.80
CA ARG A 81 9.62 -16.20 10.97
C ARG A 81 8.14 -16.35 10.65
N ILE A 82 7.55 -15.39 9.94
CA ILE A 82 6.13 -15.41 9.55
C ILE A 82 5.86 -16.61 8.64
N THR A 83 6.70 -16.80 7.62
CA THR A 83 6.57 -17.91 6.68
C THR A 83 6.61 -19.27 7.40
N GLU A 84 7.56 -19.48 8.33
CA GLU A 84 7.64 -20.71 9.13
C GLU A 84 6.42 -20.89 10.04
N GLU A 85 5.92 -19.83 10.66
CA GLU A 85 4.74 -19.90 11.52
C GLU A 85 3.47 -20.25 10.75
N VAL A 86 3.27 -19.64 9.57
CA VAL A 86 2.15 -19.97 8.68
C VAL A 86 2.24 -21.45 8.27
N ARG A 87 3.40 -21.93 7.83
CA ARG A 87 3.61 -23.34 7.45
C ARG A 87 3.30 -24.30 8.60
N GLY A 88 3.77 -23.99 9.80
CA GLY A 88 3.58 -24.84 10.99
C GLY A 88 2.13 -24.94 11.46
N ARG A 89 1.28 -23.98 11.07
CA ARG A 89 -0.11 -23.86 11.55
C ARG A 89 -1.16 -24.00 10.44
N LEU A 90 -0.72 -24.16 9.19
CA LEU A 90 -1.60 -24.31 8.04
C LEU A 90 -2.48 -25.54 8.20
N ARG A 91 -3.80 -25.37 8.08
CA ARG A 91 -4.73 -26.50 8.11
C ARG A 91 -4.57 -27.37 6.85
N PRO A 92 -4.84 -28.68 6.93
CA PRO A 92 -4.86 -29.54 5.75
C PRO A 92 -5.83 -29.01 4.69
N GLY A 93 -5.37 -28.96 3.44
CA GLY A 93 -6.15 -28.47 2.30
C GLY A 93 -5.23 -28.08 1.14
N MET A 94 -5.82 -27.83 -0.02
CA MET A 94 -5.07 -27.30 -1.15
C MET A 94 -5.07 -25.77 -1.09
N VAL A 95 -3.90 -25.15 -1.07
CA VAL A 95 -3.77 -23.68 -1.14
C VAL A 95 -4.33 -23.19 -2.48
N GLY A 96 -5.25 -22.23 -2.41
CA GLY A 96 -5.85 -21.57 -3.57
C GLY A 96 -5.31 -20.16 -3.78
N MET A 97 -5.38 -19.34 -2.75
CA MET A 97 -4.94 -17.94 -2.76
C MET A 97 -4.30 -17.60 -1.41
N ILE A 98 -3.27 -16.76 -1.45
CA ILE A 98 -2.68 -16.15 -0.27
C ILE A 98 -2.85 -14.65 -0.42
N ASP A 99 -3.38 -13.99 0.61
CA ASP A 99 -3.51 -12.54 0.70
C ASP A 99 -2.79 -12.04 1.94
N THR A 100 -2.09 -10.94 1.79
CA THR A 100 -1.51 -10.19 2.89
C THR A 100 -1.92 -8.74 2.78
N SER A 101 -2.15 -8.11 3.92
CA SER A 101 -2.59 -6.72 3.96
C SER A 101 -2.23 -6.03 5.26
N MET A 102 -1.95 -4.74 5.21
CA MET A 102 -1.70 -3.93 6.40
C MET A 102 -1.93 -2.44 6.15
N TYR A 103 -2.26 -1.73 7.22
CA TYR A 103 -2.11 -0.28 7.28
C TYR A 103 -0.74 0.07 7.85
N CYS A 104 -0.16 1.18 7.39
CA CYS A 104 1.06 1.70 7.98
C CYS A 104 0.96 3.22 8.21
N ALA A 105 1.54 3.64 9.34
CA ALA A 105 1.80 5.02 9.65
C ALA A 105 3.05 5.49 8.90
N GLY A 106 3.13 6.78 8.57
CA GLY A 106 4.24 7.33 7.81
C GLY A 106 4.46 8.81 8.08
N TYR A 107 5.64 9.32 7.71
CA TYR A 107 5.93 10.74 7.84
C TYR A 107 5.55 11.50 6.57
N ARG A 108 4.65 12.46 6.74
CA ARG A 108 4.43 13.56 5.80
C ARG A 108 5.44 14.66 6.08
N MET A 109 6.18 15.07 5.07
CA MET A 109 7.13 16.17 5.20
C MET A 109 6.42 17.51 5.04
N THR A 110 6.70 18.46 5.92
CA THR A 110 6.19 19.84 5.86
C THR A 110 7.35 20.82 6.03
N PRO A 111 7.18 22.11 5.68
CA PRO A 111 8.19 23.13 5.95
C PRO A 111 8.56 23.27 7.43
N MET A 112 7.67 22.86 8.35
CA MET A 112 7.90 22.89 9.80
C MET A 112 8.53 21.60 10.34
N GLY A 113 8.76 20.60 9.48
CA GLY A 113 9.30 19.30 9.85
C GLY A 113 8.38 18.14 9.46
N ALA A 114 8.77 16.93 9.86
CA ALA A 114 8.00 15.72 9.62
C ALA A 114 6.80 15.64 10.58
N LYS A 115 5.58 15.43 10.05
CA LYS A 115 4.38 15.09 10.82
C LYS A 115 4.07 13.61 10.60
N LEU A 116 3.79 12.89 11.69
CA LEU A 116 3.34 11.51 11.64
C LEU A 116 1.86 11.48 11.23
N ASP A 117 1.54 10.67 10.24
CA ASP A 117 0.19 10.37 9.78
C ASP A 117 -0.06 8.87 10.06
N ASP A 118 -1.01 8.54 10.95
CA ASP A 118 -1.19 7.18 11.50
C ASP A 118 -1.71 6.14 10.48
N GLN A 119 -2.32 6.61 9.39
CA GLN A 119 -2.87 5.78 8.31
C GLN A 119 -2.49 6.38 6.96
N MET A 120 -1.19 6.37 6.65
CA MET A 120 -0.68 6.98 5.42
C MET A 120 -0.93 6.10 4.20
N PHE A 121 -0.74 4.78 4.36
CA PHE A 121 -0.95 3.80 3.30
C PHE A 121 -1.66 2.54 3.80
N TYR A 122 -2.37 1.90 2.86
CA TYR A 122 -2.79 0.51 2.93
C TYR A 122 -2.08 -0.24 1.80
N LEU A 123 -1.51 -1.38 2.12
CA LEU A 123 -0.71 -2.16 1.16
C LEU A 123 -0.97 -3.65 1.35
N GLY A 124 -0.77 -4.41 0.28
CA GLY A 124 -0.93 -5.85 0.32
C GLY A 124 -0.25 -6.57 -0.83
N ALA A 125 -0.10 -7.88 -0.66
CA ALA A 125 0.37 -8.80 -1.68
C ALA A 125 -0.58 -9.99 -1.81
N ILE A 126 -0.79 -10.45 -3.03
CA ILE A 126 -1.64 -11.58 -3.38
C ILE A 126 -0.81 -12.58 -4.17
N VAL A 127 -0.92 -13.86 -3.83
CA VAL A 127 -0.42 -14.97 -4.64
C VAL A 127 -1.57 -15.89 -4.94
N ALA A 128 -1.88 -16.06 -6.22
CA ALA A 128 -2.89 -17.00 -6.68
C ALA A 128 -2.48 -17.58 -8.04
N SER A 129 -2.79 -18.86 -8.25
CA SER A 129 -2.60 -19.64 -9.48
C SER A 129 -1.86 -18.94 -10.64
N GLY A 130 -0.52 -18.93 -10.58
CA GLY A 130 0.34 -18.47 -11.67
C GLY A 130 0.66 -16.97 -11.68
N TYR A 131 0.31 -16.21 -10.64
CA TYR A 131 0.76 -14.83 -10.50
C TYR A 131 1.04 -14.41 -9.05
N VAL A 132 1.89 -13.39 -8.93
CA VAL A 132 2.13 -12.62 -7.71
C VAL A 132 1.76 -11.17 -8.01
N ALA A 133 0.90 -10.58 -7.19
CA ALA A 133 0.49 -9.19 -7.32
C ALA A 133 0.73 -8.42 -6.02
N VAL A 134 0.99 -7.13 -6.13
CA VAL A 134 1.03 -6.20 -5.00
C VAL A 134 0.19 -4.98 -5.31
N TYR A 135 -0.33 -4.34 -4.27
CA TYR A 135 -1.07 -3.11 -4.41
C TYR A 135 -0.72 -2.13 -3.29
N LEU A 136 -0.78 -0.84 -3.63
CA LEU A 136 -0.54 0.27 -2.72
C LEU A 136 -1.70 1.25 -2.82
N GLN A 137 -2.22 1.69 -1.68
CA GLN A 137 -3.25 2.72 -1.57
C GLN A 137 -2.77 3.79 -0.61
N THR A 138 -3.04 5.05 -0.92
CA THR A 138 -2.76 6.16 0.00
C THR A 138 -4.01 6.91 0.41
N TYR A 139 -3.98 7.45 1.62
CA TYR A 139 -5.04 8.27 2.21
C TYR A 139 -4.57 9.70 2.49
N SER A 140 -3.30 10.01 2.23
CA SER A 140 -2.73 11.34 2.47
C SER A 140 -2.74 12.21 1.22
N ASP A 141 -3.15 13.47 1.35
CA ASP A 141 -3.11 14.46 0.27
C ASP A 141 -1.71 15.04 0.02
N ALA A 142 -0.69 14.63 0.77
CA ALA A 142 0.68 15.14 0.65
C ALA A 142 1.29 14.98 -0.75
N TRP A 143 0.72 14.08 -1.55
CA TRP A 143 1.16 13.72 -2.89
C TRP A 143 0.50 14.55 -3.98
N LEU A 144 -0.38 15.48 -3.62
CA LEU A 144 -1.14 16.31 -4.55
C LEU A 144 -0.67 17.77 -4.50
N SER A 145 -0.78 18.49 -5.62
CA SER A 145 -0.45 19.92 -5.67
C SER A 145 -1.40 20.81 -4.84
N HIS A 146 -2.62 20.33 -4.60
CA HIS A 146 -3.62 20.97 -3.75
C HIS A 146 -4.08 20.01 -2.66
N ASP A 147 -4.41 20.55 -1.50
CA ASP A 147 -5.05 19.78 -0.43
C ASP A 147 -6.50 19.43 -0.81
N LEU A 148 -7.15 18.60 -0.01
CA LEU A 148 -8.52 18.15 -0.27
C LEU A 148 -9.60 19.24 -0.17
N ARG A 149 -9.21 20.46 0.21
CA ARG A 149 -10.07 21.66 0.22
C ARG A 149 -9.78 22.58 -0.97
N GLY A 150 -9.04 22.09 -1.96
CA GLY A 150 -8.65 22.84 -3.15
C GLY A 150 -7.61 23.94 -2.89
N ARG A 151 -6.94 23.95 -1.74
CA ARG A 151 -5.91 24.96 -1.43
C ARG A 151 -4.56 24.49 -1.94
N LYS A 152 -3.82 25.36 -2.62
CA LYS A 152 -2.44 25.08 -3.05
C LYS A 152 -1.55 24.71 -1.86
N GLN A 153 -0.72 23.70 -2.05
CA GLN A 153 0.24 23.22 -1.04
C GLN A 153 1.60 22.89 -1.67
N ASP A 154 2.10 23.77 -2.54
CA ASP A 154 3.32 23.56 -3.35
C ASP A 154 4.54 23.11 -2.52
N ASP A 155 4.74 23.70 -1.34
CA ASP A 155 5.85 23.32 -0.45
C ASP A 155 5.73 21.89 0.09
N ILE A 156 4.50 21.45 0.41
CA ILE A 156 4.24 20.07 0.87
C ILE A 156 4.44 19.12 -0.31
N TYR A 157 3.87 19.44 -1.48
CA TYR A 157 3.99 18.63 -2.69
C TYR A 157 5.47 18.44 -3.09
N ALA A 158 6.25 19.52 -3.12
CA ALA A 158 7.67 19.48 -3.46
C ALA A 158 8.49 18.55 -2.53
N LEU A 159 8.14 18.49 -1.24
CA LEU A 159 8.82 17.64 -0.26
C LEU A 159 8.41 16.16 -0.30
N ASN A 160 7.27 15.83 -0.92
CA ASN A 160 6.66 14.50 -0.82
C ASN A 160 6.51 13.78 -2.16
N HIS A 161 6.20 14.47 -3.26
CA HIS A 161 5.88 13.81 -4.54
C HIS A 161 7.00 12.87 -5.01
N GLN A 162 8.26 13.33 -4.99
CA GLN A 162 9.39 12.53 -5.45
C GLN A 162 9.61 11.28 -4.59
N ARG A 163 9.29 11.34 -3.28
CA ARG A 163 9.38 10.16 -2.40
C ARG A 163 8.40 9.07 -2.84
N LEU A 164 7.19 9.46 -3.21
CA LEU A 164 6.19 8.53 -3.75
C LEU A 164 6.65 8.00 -5.12
N THR A 165 7.06 8.88 -6.03
CA THR A 165 7.58 8.50 -7.35
C THR A 165 8.71 7.47 -7.24
N ASP A 166 9.65 7.68 -6.33
CA ASP A 166 10.77 6.75 -6.10
C ASP A 166 10.28 5.38 -5.63
N VAL A 167 9.25 5.31 -4.78
CA VAL A 167 8.67 4.04 -4.34
C VAL A 167 7.95 3.34 -5.48
N LEU A 168 7.11 4.04 -6.23
CA LEU A 168 6.40 3.45 -7.37
C LEU A 168 7.39 2.85 -8.38
N ASN A 169 8.48 3.58 -8.68
CA ASN A 169 9.54 3.09 -9.56
C ASN A 169 10.29 1.88 -8.98
N SER A 170 10.56 1.88 -7.67
CA SER A 170 11.23 0.76 -7.00
C SER A 170 10.37 -0.51 -7.04
N VAL A 171 9.06 -0.39 -6.86
CA VAL A 171 8.11 -1.51 -6.90
C VAL A 171 7.95 -2.02 -8.33
N ALA A 172 7.81 -1.12 -9.31
CA ALA A 172 7.78 -1.49 -10.72
C ALA A 172 9.02 -2.30 -11.13
N LEU A 173 10.21 -1.86 -10.71
CA LEU A 173 11.46 -2.55 -11.01
C LEU A 173 11.52 -3.96 -10.38
N GLU A 174 11.12 -4.12 -9.12
CA GLU A 174 11.14 -5.42 -8.44
C GLU A 174 10.09 -6.38 -8.99
N MET A 175 8.89 -5.86 -9.26
CA MET A 175 7.81 -6.68 -9.82
C MET A 175 8.07 -7.02 -11.29
N GLY A 176 8.94 -6.27 -11.97
CA GLY A 176 9.19 -6.42 -13.41
C GLY A 176 7.95 -6.05 -14.24
N ASP A 177 7.09 -5.20 -13.69
CA ASP A 177 5.83 -4.76 -14.26
C ASP A 177 5.72 -3.23 -14.17
N GLU A 178 5.04 -2.61 -15.12
CA GLU A 178 4.83 -1.18 -15.08
C GLU A 178 3.86 -0.82 -13.94
N THR A 179 4.00 0.38 -13.37
CA THR A 179 3.02 0.86 -12.38
C THR A 179 1.67 1.03 -13.05
N ASP A 180 0.68 0.23 -12.65
CA ASP A 180 -0.71 0.32 -13.11
C ASP A 180 -1.52 1.22 -12.15
N PRO A 181 -1.76 2.49 -12.49
CA PRO A 181 -2.66 3.35 -11.73
C PRO A 181 -4.12 2.85 -11.86
N ASP A 182 -4.81 2.69 -10.74
CA ASP A 182 -6.25 2.37 -10.76
C ASP A 182 -7.06 3.58 -11.30
N GLY A 183 -8.35 3.37 -11.54
CA GLY A 183 -9.25 4.41 -12.02
C GLY A 183 -9.27 5.66 -11.12
N PRO A 184 -9.65 6.83 -11.66
CA PRO A 184 -9.79 8.05 -10.87
C PRO A 184 -10.69 7.83 -9.65
N THR A 185 -10.25 8.35 -8.51
CA THR A 185 -11.06 8.34 -7.30
C THR A 185 -11.93 9.60 -7.27
N TYR A 186 -12.63 9.83 -6.16
CA TYR A 186 -13.20 11.16 -5.93
C TYR A 186 -12.09 12.20 -5.74
N TYR A 187 -10.95 11.86 -5.14
CA TYR A 187 -9.97 12.86 -4.69
C TYR A 187 -8.86 13.15 -5.71
N ALA A 188 -8.46 12.16 -6.50
CA ALA A 188 -7.32 12.28 -7.39
C ALA A 188 -7.40 11.32 -8.58
N ILE A 189 -6.59 11.62 -9.59
CA ILE A 189 -6.31 10.77 -10.75
C ILE A 189 -4.94 10.12 -10.50
N PRO A 190 -4.88 8.82 -10.17
CA PRO A 190 -3.60 8.12 -10.05
C PRO A 190 -2.84 8.12 -11.38
N THR A 191 -1.53 8.25 -11.32
CA THR A 191 -0.62 8.19 -12.47
C THR A 191 0.51 7.20 -12.19
N ALA A 192 1.27 6.81 -13.20
CA ALA A 192 2.41 5.89 -13.03
C ALA A 192 3.50 6.40 -12.07
N THR A 193 3.55 7.71 -11.81
CA THR A 193 4.57 8.37 -10.98
C THR A 193 4.01 9.08 -9.74
N GLY A 194 2.71 9.03 -9.51
CA GLY A 194 2.08 9.71 -8.38
C GLY A 194 0.57 9.84 -8.58
N ALA A 195 0.01 11.00 -8.23
CA ALA A 195 -1.40 11.30 -8.44
C ALA A 195 -1.58 12.79 -8.75
N ASP A 196 -2.52 13.08 -9.65
CA ASP A 196 -2.92 14.44 -10.02
C ASP A 196 -4.24 14.82 -9.36
N VAL A 197 -4.44 16.12 -9.12
CA VAL A 197 -5.71 16.64 -8.59
C VAL A 197 -6.82 16.53 -9.62
N HIS A 198 -8.06 16.33 -9.16
CA HIS A 198 -9.22 16.52 -10.03
C HIS A 198 -9.41 18.00 -10.37
N LEU A 199 -9.68 18.24 -11.65
CA LEU A 199 -10.06 19.54 -12.18
C LEU A 199 -11.51 19.50 -12.65
N GLU A 200 -12.26 20.55 -12.34
CA GLU A 200 -13.59 20.82 -12.88
C GLU A 200 -13.50 21.14 -14.38
N ALA A 201 -14.66 21.16 -15.05
CA ALA A 201 -14.73 21.47 -16.49
C ALA A 201 -14.21 22.87 -16.85
N ASP A 202 -14.17 23.79 -15.88
CA ASP A 202 -13.62 25.14 -16.05
C ASP A 202 -12.11 25.23 -15.70
N GLY A 203 -11.48 24.11 -15.34
CA GLY A 203 -10.07 24.02 -14.98
C GLY A 203 -9.76 24.42 -13.53
N THR A 204 -10.77 24.71 -12.71
CA THR A 204 -10.58 24.91 -11.27
C THR A 204 -10.41 23.58 -10.55
N VAL A 205 -9.74 23.60 -9.39
CA VAL A 205 -9.59 22.39 -8.57
C VAL A 205 -10.89 22.10 -7.85
N SER A 206 -11.37 20.86 -7.93
CA SER A 206 -12.59 20.44 -7.25
C SER A 206 -12.44 20.56 -5.73
N ASP A 207 -13.39 21.25 -5.07
CA ASP A 207 -13.46 21.30 -3.60
C ASP A 207 -14.11 20.00 -3.07
N MET A 208 -13.27 19.02 -2.79
CA MET A 208 -13.69 17.68 -2.37
C MET A 208 -14.10 17.60 -0.89
N TRP A 209 -14.19 18.75 -0.20
CA TRP A 209 -14.57 18.84 1.20
C TRP A 209 -16.09 18.83 1.44
N GLN A 210 -16.90 19.28 0.47
CA GLN A 210 -18.35 19.46 0.69
C GLN A 210 -19.19 18.17 0.57
N GLU A 211 -18.61 17.06 0.10
CA GLU A 211 -19.33 15.78 -0.08
C GLU A 211 -19.08 14.73 1.03
N GLY A 212 -18.45 15.15 2.14
CA GLY A 212 -18.70 14.60 3.48
C GLY A 212 -18.40 13.12 3.74
N HIS A 213 -17.13 12.74 3.95
CA HIS A 213 -16.74 11.54 4.71
C HIS A 213 -15.32 11.66 5.29
N PHE A 214 -15.14 12.36 6.42
CA PHE A 214 -13.83 12.57 7.06
C PHE A 214 -13.79 11.98 8.48
N ILE A 215 -12.60 11.58 8.92
CA ILE A 215 -12.30 11.33 10.33
C ILE A 215 -11.76 12.67 10.87
N GLU A 216 -12.45 13.29 11.82
CA GLU A 216 -11.95 14.48 12.50
C GLU A 216 -10.74 14.10 13.39
N GLU A 217 -9.63 14.83 13.27
CA GLU A 217 -8.48 14.79 14.21
C GLU A 217 -8.88 15.37 15.57
#